data_AF-A0A845RZN0-F1
#
_entry.id   AF-A0A845RZN0-F1
#
_cell.length_a   1.000
_cell.length_b   1.000
_cell.length_c   1.000
_cell.angle_alpha   90.00
_cell.angle_beta   90.00
_cell.angle_gamma   90.00
#
_symmetry.space_group_name_H-M   'P 1'
#
loop_
_entity.id
_entity.type
_entity.pdbx_description
1 polymer ?
#
loop_
_entity_poly.entity_id
_entity_poly.type
_entity_poly.pdbx_seq_one_letter_code
_entity_poly.pdbx_strand_id
1 'polypeptide(L)' 'MRLNKKFEPYIFTIIMAFGMSLMMSFIISLMNIGFVDHFFLIWIRAWIPAFFIALIPAFFMGKLARFVLSRIIDRQ' A
#
# COMPACT_ATOMS: atom_id res chain seq x y z
N MET A 1 -1.22 21.33 17.87
CA MET A 1 -2.59 20.91 17.52
C MET A 1 -2.80 19.48 18.00
N ARG A 2 -3.69 19.25 18.96
CA ARG A 2 -4.00 17.90 19.47
C ARG A 2 -4.96 17.22 18.51
N LEU A 3 -4.43 16.47 17.56
CA LEU A 3 -5.23 15.59 16.69
C LEU A 3 -5.90 14.54 17.57
N ASN A 4 -7.22 14.40 17.43
CA ASN A 4 -8.01 13.41 18.15
C ASN A 4 -7.41 12.00 17.92
N LYS A 5 -7.01 11.31 19.01
CA LYS A 5 -6.41 9.95 19.04
C LYS A 5 -7.15 8.87 18.22
N LYS A 6 -8.38 9.15 17.80
CA LYS A 6 -9.20 8.26 16.98
C LYS A 6 -8.75 8.18 15.51
N PHE A 7 -8.06 9.20 15.00
CA PHE A 7 -7.59 9.26 13.61
C PHE A 7 -6.10 8.98 13.42
N GLU A 8 -5.31 9.02 14.49
CA GLU A 8 -3.89 8.61 14.46
C GLU A 8 -3.67 7.25 13.79
N PRO A 9 -4.38 6.16 14.14
CA PRO A 9 -4.13 4.86 13.53
C PRO A 9 -4.50 4.83 12.03
N TYR A 10 -5.50 5.61 11.61
CA TYR A 10 -5.87 5.71 10.20
C TYR A 10 -4.83 6.49 9.40
N ILE A 11 -4.39 7.65 9.89
CA ILE A 11 -3.38 8.47 9.23
C ILE A 11 -2.05 7.73 9.19
N PHE A 12 -1.66 7.06 10.27
CA PHE A 12 -0.46 6.24 10.32
C PHE A 12 -0.51 5.10 9.29
N THR A 13 -1.65 4.39 9.21
CA THR A 13 -1.83 3.29 8.25
C THR A 13 -1.82 3.79 6.81
N ILE A 14 -2.42 4.95 6.53
CA ILE A 14 -2.40 5.58 5.20
C ILE A 14 -0.97 5.98 4.81
N ILE A 15 -0.23 6.65 5.70
CA ILE A 15 1.16 7.04 5.45
C ILE A 15 2.05 5.81 5.23
N MET A 16 1.89 4.78 6.07
CA MET A 16 2.65 3.52 5.95
C MET A 16 2.34 2.78 4.65
N ALA A 17 1.06 2.61 4.30
CA ALA A 17 0.65 1.95 3.06
C ALA A 17 1.10 2.74 1.82
N PHE A 18 0.97 4.06 1.86
CA PHE A 18 1.42 4.93 0.78
C PHE A 18 2.93 4.85 0.61
N GLY A 19 3.71 5.04 1.69
CA GLY A 19 5.17 4.98 1.67
C GLY A 19 5.71 3.62 1.20
N MET A 20 5.14 2.52 1.70
CA MET A 20 5.50 1.16 1.27
C MET A 20 5.21 0.95 -0.23
N SER A 21 4.06 1.40 -0.72
CA SER A 21 3.69 1.25 -2.14
C SER A 21 4.60 2.04 -3.07
N LEU A 22 5.05 3.22 -2.62
CA LEU A 22 5.91 4.13 -3.39
C LEU A 22 7.33 3.57 -3.45
N MET A 23 7.89 3.18 -2.29
CA MET A 23 9.25 2.64 -2.20
C MET A 23 9.40 1.30 -2.91
N MET A 24 8.49 0.34 -2.69
CA MET A 24 8.60 -0.98 -3.33
C MET A 24 8.46 -0.89 -4.84
N SER A 25 7.50 -0.10 -5.32
CA SER A 25 7.32 0.14 -6.75
C SER A 25 8.58 0.75 -7.39
N PHE A 26 9.19 1.73 -6.71
CA PHE A 26 10.36 2.43 -7.21
C PHE A 26 11.58 1.51 -7.28
N ILE A 27 11.87 0.76 -6.21
CA ILE A 27 13.01 -0.16 -6.16
C ILE A 27 12.86 -1.30 -7.16
N ILE A 28 11.67 -1.91 -7.28
CA ILE A 28 11.43 -2.99 -8.25
C ILE A 28 11.57 -2.48 -9.68
N SER A 29 11.02 -1.31 -9.98
CA SER A 29 11.16 -0.72 -11.32
C SER A 29 12.62 -0.39 -11.62
N LEU A 30 13.35 0.13 -10.64
CA LEU A 30 14.77 0.43 -10.78
C LEU A 30 15.61 -0.84 -11.03
N MET A 31 15.30 -1.94 -10.32
CA MET A 31 15.97 -3.22 -10.51
C MET A 31 15.65 -3.87 -11.86
N ASN A 32 14.42 -3.72 -12.37
CA ASN A 32 13.96 -4.44 -13.56
C ASN A 32 14.29 -3.69 -14.86
N ILE A 33 14.20 -2.35 -14.84
CA ILE A 33 14.33 -1.51 -16.04
C ILE A 33 15.72 -0.83 -16.07
N GLY A 34 16.36 -0.64 -14.91
CA GLY A 34 17.58 0.14 -14.78
C GLY A 34 17.33 1.66 -14.82
N PHE A 35 18.41 2.45 -14.70
CA PHE A 35 18.33 3.91 -14.75
C PHE A 35 18.32 4.38 -16.22
N VAL A 36 17.16 4.30 -16.86
CA VAL A 36 16.96 4.70 -18.28
C VAL A 36 16.46 6.14 -18.38
N ASP A 37 16.71 6.80 -19.50
CA ASP A 37 16.08 8.09 -19.80
C ASP A 37 14.55 8.00 -19.66
N HIS A 38 13.96 8.97 -18.95
CA HIS A 38 12.54 8.99 -18.59
C HIS A 38 12.06 7.90 -17.61
N PHE A 39 12.96 7.21 -16.89
CA PHE A 39 12.60 6.21 -15.87
C PHE A 39 11.49 6.69 -14.92
N PHE A 40 11.64 7.90 -14.37
CA PHE A 40 10.67 8.46 -13.43
C PHE A 40 9.28 8.66 -14.06
N LEU A 41 9.22 9.01 -15.35
CA LEU A 41 7.99 9.23 -16.10
C LEU A 41 7.27 7.90 -16.38
N ILE A 42 8.04 6.88 -16.79
CA ILE A 42 7.55 5.52 -17.03
C ILE A 42 7.04 4.92 -15.72
N TRP A 43 7.81 5.10 -14.64
CA TRP A 43 7.49 4.64 -13.31
C TRP A 43 6.19 5.25 -12.78
N ILE A 44 6.02 6.58 -12.80
CA ILE A 44 4.78 7.24 -12.38
C ILE A 44 3.59 6.78 -13.22
N ARG A 45 3.76 6.70 -14.55
CA ARG A 45 2.69 6.30 -15.47
C ARG A 45 2.23 4.86 -15.24
N ALA A 46 3.12 3.96 -14.82
CA ALA A 46 2.79 2.59 -14.44
C ALA A 46 2.26 2.49 -13.00
N TRP A 47 2.82 3.27 -12.07
CA TRP A 47 2.50 3.20 -10.65
C TRP A 47 1.12 3.76 -10.32
N ILE A 48 0.72 4.89 -10.92
CA ILE A 48 -0.61 5.49 -10.67
C ILE A 48 -1.75 4.49 -10.93
N PRO A 49 -1.89 3.88 -12.12
CA PRO A 49 -2.96 2.92 -12.37
C PRO A 49 -2.82 1.66 -11.50
N ALA A 50 -1.61 1.19 -11.24
CA ALA A 50 -1.38 0.05 -10.34
C ALA A 50 -1.85 0.35 -8.90
N PHE A 51 -1.61 1.55 -8.39
CA PHE A 51 -2.07 1.98 -7.07
C PHE A 51 -3.60 1.98 -6.98
N PHE A 52 -4.31 2.54 -7.97
CA PHE A 52 -5.78 2.52 -8.01
C PHE A 52 -6.33 1.09 -8.10
N ILE A 53 -5.71 0.24 -8.93
CA ILE A 53 -6.10 -1.17 -9.04
C ILE A 53 -5.87 -1.90 -7.71
N ALA A 54 -4.79 -1.58 -6.97
CA ALA A 54 -4.45 -2.18 -5.69
C ALA A 54 -5.39 -1.77 -4.53
N LEU A 55 -6.10 -0.64 -4.63
CA LEU A 55 -7.09 -0.25 -3.62
C LEU A 55 -8.26 -1.26 -3.54
N ILE A 56 -8.66 -1.83 -4.67
CA ILE A 56 -9.76 -2.81 -4.76
C ILE A 56 -9.45 -4.07 -3.94
N PRO A 57 -8.33 -4.81 -4.19
CA PRO A 57 -7.95 -5.95 -3.38
C PRO A 57 -7.55 -5.54 -1.97
N ALA A 58 -7.00 -4.35 -1.70
CA ALA A 58 -6.70 -3.92 -0.33
C ALA A 58 -7.96 -3.87 0.55
N PHE A 59 -9.08 -3.36 0.01
CA PHE A 59 -10.37 -3.35 0.71
C PHE A 59 -10.89 -4.76 0.97
N PHE A 60 -10.71 -5.66 0.00
CA PHE A 60 -11.12 -7.05 0.09
C PHE A 60 -10.24 -7.85 1.05
N MET A 61 -8.92 -7.67 0.98
CA MET A 61 -7.92 -8.27 1.87
C MET A 61 -8.13 -7.84 3.31
N GLY A 62 -8.59 -6.62 3.59
CA GLY A 62 -8.96 -6.22 4.95
C GLY A 62 -10.09 -7.08 5.54
N LYS A 63 -11.12 -7.39 4.75
CA LYS A 63 -12.19 -8.32 5.16
C LYS A 63 -11.69 -9.75 5.25
N LEU A 64 -10.89 -10.18 4.27
CA LEU A 64 -10.35 -11.54 4.20
C LEU A 64 -9.38 -11.81 5.36
N ALA A 65 -8.50 -10.86 5.70
CA ALA A 65 -7.60 -10.95 6.84
C ALA A 65 -8.38 -11.06 8.15
N ARG A 66 -9.45 -10.27 8.34
CA ARG A 66 -10.33 -10.41 9.52
C ARG A 66 -11.05 -11.75 9.55
N PHE A 67 -11.51 -12.25 8.40
CA PHE A 67 -12.13 -13.57 8.28
C PHE A 67 -11.15 -14.68 8.65
N VAL A 68 -9.94 -14.65 8.09
CA VAL A 68 -8.86 -15.61 8.39
C VAL A 68 -8.46 -15.52 9.86
N LEU A 69 -8.25 -14.32 10.40
CA LEU A 69 -7.95 -14.12 11.82
C LEU A 69 -9.06 -14.67 12.72
N SER A 70 -10.33 -14.48 12.37
CA SER A 70 -11.45 -15.04 13.14
C SER A 70 -11.55 -16.57 13.07
N ARG A 71 -10.91 -17.20 12.08
CA ARG A 71 -10.82 -18.65 11.94
C ARG A 71 -9.58 -19.24 12.62
N ILE A 72 -8.51 -18.47 12.75
CA ILE A 72 -7.24 -18.88 13.37
C ILE A 72 -7.22 -18.57 14.87
N ILE A 73 -7.77 -17.42 15.27
CA ILE A 73 -7.99 -17.06 16.67
C ILE A 73 -9.28 -17.72 17.09
N ASP A 74 -9.15 -18.99 17.48
CA ASP A 74 -10.14 -19.65 18.30
C ASP A 74 -10.30 -18.84 19.59
N ARG A 75 -11.54 -18.65 20.04
CA ARG A 75 -11.81 -17.89 21.26
C ARG A 75 -11.09 -18.56 22.43
N GLN A 76 -10.14 -17.86 23.03
CA GLN A 76 -9.78 -17.97 24.44
C GLN A 76 -9.87 -16.58 25.06
#